data_AF-A0AAU6R0F2-F1
#
_entry.id   AF-A0AAU6R0F2-F1
#
_cell.length_a   1.000
_cell.length_b   1.000
_cell.length_c   1.000
_cell.angle_alpha   90.00
_cell.angle_beta   90.00
_cell.angle_gamma   90.00
#
_symmetry.space_group_name_H-M   'P 1'
#
loop_
_entity.id
_entity.type
_entity.pdbx_description
1 polymer ?
#
loop_
_entity_poly.entity_id
_entity_poly.type
_entity_poly.pdbx_seq_one_letter_code
_entity_poly.pdbx_strand_id
1 'polypeptide(L)' 'MQIDVHVVNAFVDGAAGGNPAGVVTDANTLTSAQKLAVARQVGLSETAFVSGSEQATIKLEFFTTARQIELAPVAEHY' A
#
# COMPACT_ATOMS: atom_id res chain seq x y z
N MET A 1 -7.56 16.33 -7.88
CA MET A 1 -7.18 15.06 -8.54
C MET A 1 -7.97 13.96 -7.89
N GLN A 2 -8.62 13.11 -8.67
CA GLN A 2 -9.33 11.93 -8.17
C GLN A 2 -8.34 10.76 -8.14
N ILE A 3 -8.34 9.99 -7.05
CA ILE A 3 -7.48 8.81 -6.87
C ILE A 3 -8.40 7.68 -6.45
N ASP A 4 -8.39 6.59 -7.22
CA ASP A 4 -9.11 5.39 -6.87
C ASP A 4 -8.28 4.56 -5.88
N VAL A 5 -8.92 4.19 -4.77
CA VAL A 5 -8.35 3.33 -3.75
C VAL A 5 -9.21 2.08 -3.64
N HIS A 6 -8.59 0.93 -3.84
CA HIS A 6 -9.21 -0.36 -3.56
C HIS A 6 -9.01 -0.71 -2.08
N VAL A 7 -10.07 -1.15 -1.41
CA VAL A 7 -9.96 -1.75 -0.07
C VAL A 7 -9.99 -3.25 -0.22
N VAL A 8 -8.91 -3.92 0.21
CA VAL A 8 -8.77 -5.37 0.16
C VAL A 8 -8.55 -5.91 1.56
N ASN A 9 -9.17 -7.05 1.88
CA ASN A 9 -8.88 -7.76 3.12
C ASN A 9 -7.82 -8.82 2.83
N ALA A 10 -6.64 -8.68 3.43
CA ALA A 10 -5.59 -9.69 3.37
C ALA A 10 -5.82 -10.79 4.42
N PHE A 11 -5.23 -11.97 4.20
CA PHE A 11 -5.29 -13.10 5.13
C PHE A 11 -6.72 -13.55 5.50
N VAL A 12 -7.63 -13.50 4.53
CA VAL A 12 -8.99 -14.01 4.71
C VAL A 12 -8.96 -15.54 4.58
N ASP A 13 -9.57 -16.23 5.53
CA ASP A 13 -9.91 -17.65 5.42
C ASP A 13 -11.45 -17.78 5.42
N GLY A 14 -12.02 -18.09 4.24
CA GLY A 14 -13.45 -18.08 4.02
C GLY A 14 -14.02 -16.71 3.61
N ALA A 15 -15.17 -16.34 4.17
CA ALA A 15 -15.95 -15.18 3.70
C ALA A 15 -15.86 -13.92 4.60
N ALA A 16 -15.16 -14.00 5.73
CA ALA A 16 -15.11 -12.91 6.72
C ALA A 16 -13.75 -12.82 7.42
N GLY A 17 -13.44 -11.64 7.96
CA GLY A 17 -12.19 -11.37 8.66
C GLY A 17 -11.08 -10.83 7.76
N GLY A 18 -9.83 -10.98 8.22
CA GLY A 18 -8.64 -10.48 7.54
C GLY A 18 -8.18 -9.09 8.01
N ASN A 19 -7.12 -8.59 7.38
CA ASN A 19 -6.56 -7.27 7.62
C ASN A 19 -6.89 -6.33 6.44
N PRO A 20 -7.76 -5.32 6.62
CA PRO A 20 -8.08 -4.37 5.56
C PRO A 20 -6.89 -3.47 5.23
N ALA A 21 -6.56 -3.38 3.95
CA ALA A 21 -5.51 -2.53 3.41
C ALA A 21 -6.01 -1.72 2.22
N GLY A 22 -5.51 -0.49 2.10
CA GLY A 22 -5.72 0.33 0.90
C GLY A 22 -4.75 -0.07 -0.20
N VAL A 23 -5.18 -0.06 -1.46
CA VAL A 23 -4.32 -0.29 -2.62
C VAL A 23 -4.62 0.73 -3.70
N VAL A 24 -3.58 1.45 -4.15
CA VAL A 24 -3.63 2.36 -5.30
C VAL A 24 -2.78 1.74 -6.41
N THR A 25 -3.41 1.35 -7.52
CA THR A 25 -2.77 0.60 -8.60
C THR A 25 -2.07 1.45 -9.65
N ASP A 26 -2.39 2.75 -9.74
CA ASP A 26 -1.73 3.71 -10.64
C ASP A 26 -1.13 4.88 -9.85
N ALA A 27 0.00 4.63 -9.21
CA ALA A 27 0.68 5.60 -8.35
C ALA A 27 1.90 6.28 -9.02
N ASN A 28 2.05 6.15 -10.34
CA ASN A 28 3.22 6.62 -11.09
C ASN A 28 3.46 8.14 -10.94
N THR A 29 2.39 8.92 -10.92
CA THR A 29 2.45 10.39 -10.86
C THR A 29 2.38 10.93 -9.44
N LEU A 30 2.24 10.06 -8.44
CA LEU A 30 2.07 10.47 -7.05
C LEU A 30 3.42 10.68 -6.36
N THR A 31 3.60 11.88 -5.82
CA THR A 31 4.68 12.18 -4.88
C THR A 31 4.47 11.48 -3.54
N SER A 32 5.53 11.28 -2.76
CA SER A 32 5.42 10.67 -1.42
C SER A 32 4.49 11.45 -0.48
N ALA A 33 4.44 12.78 -0.60
CA ALA A 33 3.52 13.62 0.18
C ALA A 33 2.04 13.36 -0.19
N GLN A 34 1.75 13.18 -1.49
CA GLN A 34 0.41 12.81 -1.95
C GLN A 34 0.05 11.39 -1.51
N LYS A 35 0.97 10.42 -1.62
CA LYS A 35 0.77 9.04 -1.12
C LYS A 35 0.42 9.04 0.37
N LEU A 36 1.15 9.82 1.17
CA LEU A 36 0.86 9.97 2.60
C LEU A 36 -0.51 10.63 2.87
N ALA A 37 -0.89 11.65 2.09
CA ALA A 37 -2.20 12.27 2.21
C ALA A 37 -3.34 11.28 1.88
N VAL A 38 -3.16 10.46 0.85
CA VAL A 38 -4.10 9.37 0.51
C VAL A 38 -4.18 8.36 1.65
N ALA A 39 -3.05 7.86 2.16
CA ALA A 39 -3.05 6.90 3.27
C ALA A 39 -3.78 7.43 4.52
N ARG A 40 -3.60 8.72 4.84
CA ARG A 40 -4.35 9.40 5.92
C ARG A 40 -5.85 9.47 5.66
N GLN A 41 -6.25 9.76 4.43
CA GLN A 41 -7.66 9.84 4.06
C GLN A 41 -8.34 8.48 4.04
N VAL A 42 -7.62 7.43 3.63
CA VAL A 42 -8.07 6.03 3.66
C VAL A 42 -8.24 5.55 5.10
N GLY A 43 -7.31 5.90 5.99
CA GLY A 43 -7.44 5.66 7.44
C GLY A 43 -7.27 4.20 7.89
N LEU A 44 -6.80 3.33 7.00
CA LEU A 44 -6.45 1.94 7.30
C LEU A 44 -5.02 1.83 7.85
N SER A 45 -4.66 0.68 8.41
CA SER A 45 -3.32 0.41 8.97
C SER A 45 -2.22 0.73 7.96
N GLU A 46 -2.38 0.24 6.73
CA GLU A 46 -1.48 0.50 5.62
C GLU A 46 -2.23 0.75 4.31
N THR A 47 -1.59 1.53 3.43
CA THR A 47 -1.96 1.69 2.03
C THR A 47 -0.74 1.40 1.15
N ALA A 48 -0.91 0.48 0.20
CA ALA A 48 0.08 0.12 -0.79
C ALA A 48 -0.09 0.94 -2.08
N PHE A 49 1.01 1.41 -2.65
CA PHE A 49 1.05 2.19 -3.88
C PHE A 49 1.88 1.45 -4.92
N VAL A 50 1.25 1.12 -6.04
CA VAL A 50 1.86 0.39 -7.16
C VAL A 50 2.26 1.38 -8.25
N SER A 51 3.50 1.32 -8.70
CA SER A 51 3.97 2.08 -9.86
C SER A 51 4.88 1.22 -10.75
N GLY A 52 5.22 1.73 -11.93
CA GLY A 52 6.23 1.14 -12.79
C GLY A 52 7.60 1.10 -12.11
N SER A 53 8.42 0.13 -12.51
CA SER A 53 9.82 0.01 -12.11
C SER A 53 10.69 -0.21 -13.33
N GLU A 54 11.90 0.35 -13.31
CA GLU A 54 12.92 0.13 -14.35
C GLU A 54 13.73 -1.15 -14.11
N GLN A 55 13.69 -1.71 -12.90
CA GLN A 55 14.52 -2.85 -12.47
C GLN A 55 13.71 -4.11 -12.16
N ALA A 56 12.39 -3.99 -12.05
CA ALA A 56 11.48 -5.08 -11.68
C ALA A 56 10.13 -4.93 -12.40
N THR A 57 9.24 -5.89 -12.21
CA THR A 57 7.89 -5.83 -12.80
C THR A 57 7.07 -4.63 -12.29
N ILE A 58 7.17 -4.34 -10.99
CA ILE A 58 6.51 -3.20 -10.33
C ILE A 58 7.38 -2.65 -9.21
N LYS A 59 7.15 -1.39 -8.85
CA LYS A 59 7.60 -0.79 -7.59
C LYS A 59 6.42 -0.76 -6.63
N LEU A 60 6.66 -1.13 -5.37
CA LEU A 60 5.67 -1.11 -4.31
C LEU A 60 6.16 -0.25 -3.16
N GLU A 61 5.33 0.71 -2.74
CA GLU A 61 5.60 1.56 -1.59
C GLU A 61 4.46 1.47 -0.59
N PHE A 62 4.77 1.38 0.69
CA PHE A 62 3.78 1.23 1.76
C PHE A 62 3.80 2.44 2.65
N PHE A 63 2.60 2.92 2.99
CA PHE A 63 2.41 4.03 3.90
C PHE A 63 1.43 3.62 5.00
N THR A 64 1.80 3.93 6.24
CA THR A 64 0.79 4.10 7.29
C THR A 64 0.20 5.51 7.18
N THR A 65 -0.77 5.84 8.02
CA THR A 65 -1.29 7.22 8.14
C THR A 65 -0.23 8.23 8.61
N ALA A 66 0.90 7.75 9.18
CA ALA A 66 1.95 8.61 9.72
C ALA A 66 3.13 8.79 8.77
N ARG A 67 3.59 7.73 8.09
CA ARG A 67 4.84 7.73 7.31
C ARG A 67 4.90 6.62 6.27
N GLN A 68 5.84 6.74 5.35
CA GLN A 68 6.31 5.62 4.53
C GLN A 68 7.01 4.59 5.44
N ILE A 69 6.80 3.31 5.15
CA ILE A 69 7.50 2.20 5.78
C ILE A 69 8.13 1.32 4.70
N GLU A 70 9.30 0.76 5.04
CA GLU A 70 9.90 -0.31 4.27
C GLU A 70 9.29 -1.63 4.73
N LEU A 71 8.99 -2.55 3.81
CA LEU A 71 8.75 -3.93 4.21
C LEU A 71 10.06 -4.48 4.78
N ALA A 72 10.05 -4.88 6.05
CA ALA A 72 11.17 -5.62 6.60
C ALA A 72 11.35 -6.90 5.77
N PRO A 73 12.56 -7.23 5.31
CA PRO A 73 12.80 -8.50 4.66
C PRO A 73 12.40 -9.61 5.64
N VAL A 74 11.49 -10.49 5.22
CA VAL A 74 11.19 -11.73 5.94
C VAL A 74 12.32 -12.71 5.65
N ALA A 75 13.52 -12.42 6.14
CA ALA A 75 14.70 -13.28 6.14
C ALA A 75 15.62 -12.71 7.22
N GLU A 76 15.78 -13.37 8.37
CA GLU A 76 17.00 -14.16 8.62
C GLU A 76 16.85 -15.17 9.80
N HIS A 77 15.66 -15.67 10.12
CA HIS A 77 15.47 -16.63 11.25
C HIS A 77 14.86 -17.98 10.85
N TYR A 78 15.33 -18.58 9.77
CA TYR A 78 15.23 -20.02 9.52
C TYR A 78 16.52 -20.55 8.88
#